data_AF-A0A3D1I1V3-F1
#
_entry.id   AF-A0A3D1I1V3-F1
#
_cell.length_a   1.000
_cell.length_b   1.000
_cell.length_c   1.000
_cell.angle_alpha   90.00
_cell.angle_beta   90.00
_cell.angle_gamma   90.00
#
_symmetry.space_group_name_H-M   'P 1'
#
loop_
_entity.id
_entity.type
_entity.pdbx_description
1 polymer ?
#
loop_
_entity_poly.entity_id
_entity_poly.type
_entity_poly.pdbx_seq_one_letter_code
_entity_poly.pdbx_strand_id
1 'polypeptide(L)'
;MKKTIKSVICILTAAVLILGGYGIYFLIDTDGDMEKVCIESSSKKSTEFDYISDSKDPHRYYALSLNGDDEYQELFIFDEQPFLFIKHTGRYHLALKTYPEKASVKVGSLLVPPRNGSERGRFVFFSDNSAGIAKCTYTLLENGEKSEKTRKIPPAQDFIIFIDDIGTDASGNTRTVGKADFFNESGELVYTSYISSES
;
A
#
# COMPACT_ATOMS: atom_id res chain seq x y z
N MET A 1 4.66 25.05 -49.53
CA MET A 1 5.78 25.38 -48.60
C MET A 1 5.40 26.35 -47.49
N LYS A 2 5.08 27.64 -47.73
CA LYS A 2 4.80 28.59 -46.62
C LYS A 2 3.62 28.23 -45.71
N LYS A 3 2.53 27.68 -46.26
CA LYS A 3 1.38 27.19 -45.46
C LYS A 3 1.73 25.95 -44.65
N THR A 4 2.43 24.99 -45.26
CA THR A 4 2.93 23.77 -44.62
C THR A 4 3.85 24.09 -43.43
N ILE A 5 4.78 25.04 -43.59
CA ILE A 5 5.68 25.48 -42.52
C ILE A 5 4.91 26.10 -41.35
N LYS A 6 3.91 26.97 -41.63
CA LYS A 6 3.05 27.55 -40.58
C LYS A 6 2.27 26.47 -39.83
N SER A 7 1.71 25.49 -40.56
CA SER A 7 1.00 24.36 -39.94
C SER A 7 1.92 23.51 -39.06
N VAL A 8 3.14 23.22 -39.50
CA VAL A 8 4.13 22.49 -38.70
C VAL A 8 4.50 23.24 -37.43
N ILE A 9 4.74 24.56 -37.52
CA ILE A 9 5.04 25.39 -36.35
C ILE A 9 3.86 25.39 -35.37
N CYS A 10 2.62 25.55 -35.85
CA CYS A 10 1.44 25.49 -34.98
C CYS A 10 1.32 24.16 -34.24
N ILE A 11 1.55 23.02 -34.92
CA ILE A 11 1.49 21.69 -34.31
C ILE A 11 2.59 21.53 -33.26
N LEU A 12 3.83 21.95 -33.57
CA LEU A 12 4.95 21.88 -32.63
C LEU A 12 4.70 22.74 -31.39
N THR A 13 4.21 23.96 -31.56
CA THR A 13 3.87 24.84 -30.43
C THR A 13 2.77 24.22 -29.56
N ALA A 14 1.72 23.66 -30.17
CA ALA A 14 0.67 22.97 -29.42
C ALA A 14 1.21 21.76 -28.65
N ALA A 15 2.08 20.95 -29.27
CA ALA A 15 2.71 19.82 -28.61
C ALA A 15 3.57 20.24 -27.41
N VAL A 16 4.35 21.33 -27.53
CA VAL A 16 5.15 21.87 -26.43
C VAL A 16 4.26 22.35 -25.28
N LEU A 17 3.14 23.03 -25.57
CA LEU A 17 2.22 23.49 -24.52
C LEU A 17 1.54 22.32 -23.80
N ILE A 18 1.12 21.29 -24.53
CA ILE A 18 0.52 20.09 -23.93
C ILE A 18 1.54 19.35 -23.07
N LEU A 19 2.75 19.11 -23.58
CA LEU A 19 3.81 18.44 -22.83
C LEU A 19 4.27 19.25 -21.61
N GLY A 20 4.38 20.57 -21.75
CA GLY A 20 4.70 21.47 -20.66
C GLY A 20 3.62 21.47 -19.58
N GLY A 21 2.35 21.57 -19.97
CA GLY A 21 1.21 21.50 -19.04
C GLY A 21 1.14 20.15 -18.33
N TYR A 22 1.32 19.04 -19.05
CA TYR A 22 1.36 17.70 -18.47
C TYR A 22 2.56 17.54 -17.52
N GLY A 23 3.73 18.08 -17.88
CA GLY A 23 4.90 18.09 -17.00
C GLY A 23 4.66 18.85 -15.70
N ILE A 24 4.04 20.02 -15.76
CA ILE A 24 3.69 20.80 -14.56
C ILE A 24 2.68 20.04 -13.69
N TYR A 25 1.62 19.50 -14.30
CA TYR A 25 0.63 18.70 -13.59
C TYR A 25 1.29 17.51 -12.89
N PHE A 26 2.12 16.76 -13.60
CA PHE A 26 2.89 15.63 -13.05
C PHE A 26 3.72 16.07 -11.84
N LEU A 27 4.39 17.24 -11.90
CA LEU A 27 5.20 17.71 -10.79
C LEU A 27 4.38 18.17 -9.56
N ILE A 28 3.11 18.57 -9.76
CA ILE A 28 2.18 18.97 -8.68
C ILE A 28 1.52 17.75 -8.04
N ASP A 29 1.16 16.75 -8.84
CA ASP A 29 0.43 15.56 -8.42
C ASP A 29 1.34 14.51 -7.74
N THR A 30 2.66 14.69 -7.84
CA THR A 30 3.66 13.75 -7.34
C THR A 30 4.70 14.41 -6.43
N ASP A 31 5.16 13.63 -5.46
CA ASP A 31 6.18 13.99 -4.50
C ASP A 31 7.49 13.26 -4.79
N GLY A 32 8.62 13.96 -4.59
CA GLY A 32 9.96 13.36 -4.72
C GLY A 32 10.50 12.84 -3.39
N ASP A 33 9.75 13.04 -2.31
CA ASP A 33 10.17 12.79 -0.94
C ASP A 33 9.00 12.16 -0.18
N MET A 34 8.96 10.83 -0.16
CA MET A 34 7.91 10.07 0.54
C MET A 34 7.95 10.30 2.05
N GLU A 35 9.14 10.49 2.62
CA GLU A 35 9.33 10.70 4.07
C GLU A 35 8.69 11.98 4.53
N LYS A 36 8.92 13.07 3.80
CA LYS A 36 8.23 14.33 4.08
C LYS A 36 6.71 14.18 4.06
N VAL A 37 6.15 13.51 3.04
CA VAL A 37 4.70 13.30 2.94
C VAL A 37 4.19 12.48 4.13
N CYS A 38 4.89 11.41 4.50
CA CYS A 38 4.56 10.59 5.66
C CYS A 38 4.54 11.40 6.96
N ILE A 39 5.58 12.19 7.24
CA ILE A 39 5.67 13.01 8.45
C ILE A 39 4.54 14.05 8.50
N GLU A 40 4.33 14.80 7.42
CA GLU A 40 3.31 15.85 7.36
C GLU A 40 1.89 15.30 7.46
N SER A 41 1.69 14.09 6.94
CA SER A 41 0.38 13.44 6.91
C SER A 41 0.15 12.47 8.05
N SER A 42 1.15 12.16 8.88
CA SER A 42 1.03 11.16 9.93
C SER A 42 -0.03 11.55 10.94
N SER A 43 -1.06 10.73 11.03
CA SER A 43 -2.00 10.83 12.13
C SER A 43 -1.28 10.44 13.42
N LYS A 44 -0.44 9.38 13.40
CA LYS A 44 0.31 8.85 14.58
C LYS A 44 1.35 9.85 15.13
N LYS A 45 1.56 10.98 14.44
CA LYS A 45 2.65 11.94 14.68
C LYS A 45 4.02 11.26 14.61
N SER A 46 4.11 10.27 13.75
CA SER A 46 5.33 9.51 13.53
C SER A 46 6.34 10.34 12.74
N THR A 47 7.61 10.12 13.09
CA THR A 47 8.77 10.74 12.43
C THR A 47 9.72 9.69 11.87
N GLU A 48 9.45 8.41 12.10
CA GLU A 48 10.31 7.31 11.70
C GLU A 48 9.48 6.28 10.93
N PHE A 49 9.98 5.91 9.76
CA PHE A 49 9.28 5.03 8.83
C PHE A 49 10.25 3.98 8.26
N ASP A 50 9.79 2.74 8.16
CA ASP A 50 10.45 1.72 7.36
C ASP A 50 9.82 1.64 5.97
N TYR A 51 10.67 1.52 4.95
CA TYR A 51 10.27 1.55 3.54
C TYR A 51 10.48 0.18 2.90
N ILE A 52 9.37 -0.49 2.63
CA ILE A 52 9.37 -1.82 2.04
C ILE A 52 8.86 -1.73 0.61
N SER A 53 9.67 -2.22 -0.34
CA SER A 53 9.22 -2.50 -1.71
C SER A 53 8.88 -3.97 -1.85
N ASP A 54 7.81 -4.30 -2.56
CA ASP A 54 7.52 -5.69 -2.93
C ASP A 54 8.05 -5.99 -4.33
N SER A 55 8.86 -7.04 -4.45
CA SER A 55 9.32 -7.61 -5.72
C SER A 55 8.22 -7.90 -6.75
N LYS A 56 6.99 -8.19 -6.30
CA LYS A 56 5.84 -8.45 -7.19
C LYS A 56 5.20 -7.17 -7.76
N ASP A 57 5.43 -6.02 -7.12
CA ASP A 57 4.95 -4.72 -7.57
C ASP A 57 6.06 -3.68 -7.40
N PRO A 58 7.07 -3.67 -8.29
CA PRO A 58 8.32 -2.93 -8.09
C PRO A 58 8.17 -1.40 -8.14
N HIS A 59 6.97 -0.90 -8.49
CA HIS A 59 6.65 0.53 -8.51
C HIS A 59 5.74 0.94 -7.35
N ARG A 60 5.52 0.05 -6.38
CA ARG A 60 4.74 0.31 -5.18
C ARG A 60 5.62 0.19 -3.94
N TYR A 61 5.50 1.19 -3.07
CA TYR A 61 6.28 1.32 -1.85
C TYR A 61 5.34 1.41 -0.66
N TYR A 62 5.69 0.72 0.41
CA TYR A 62 4.97 0.68 1.65
C TYR A 62 5.82 1.39 2.70
N ALA A 63 5.31 2.45 3.31
CA ALA A 63 5.97 3.15 4.41
C ALA A 63 5.23 2.84 5.71
N LEU A 64 5.86 2.03 6.56
CA LEU A 64 5.34 1.62 7.86
C LEU A 64 5.82 2.59 8.93
N SER A 65 4.89 3.14 9.69
CA SER A 65 5.20 4.00 10.83
C SER A 65 5.76 3.21 12.01
N LEU A 66 6.92 3.62 12.54
CA LEU A 66 7.65 2.89 13.59
C LEU A 66 7.49 3.50 14.99
N ASN A 67 7.12 4.78 15.08
CA ASN A 67 7.01 5.49 16.36
C ASN A 67 5.72 6.34 16.43
N GLY A 68 5.56 7.11 17.50
CA GLY A 68 4.41 7.98 17.72
C GLY A 68 3.39 7.42 18.72
N ASP A 69 2.11 7.68 18.48
CA ASP A 69 1.00 7.19 19.31
C ASP A 69 0.82 5.66 19.23
N ASP A 70 1.06 4.96 20.34
CA ASP A 70 0.99 3.50 20.43
C ASP A 70 -0.44 2.92 20.34
N GLU A 71 -1.46 3.78 20.25
CA GLU A 71 -2.84 3.31 20.17
C GLU A 71 -3.20 2.73 18.81
N TYR A 72 -2.57 3.13 17.70
CA TYR A 72 -2.87 2.57 16.38
C TYR A 72 -1.65 2.43 15.48
N GLN A 73 -1.80 1.56 14.49
CA GLN A 73 -0.79 1.29 13.47
C GLN A 73 -1.06 2.14 12.23
N GLU A 74 0.00 2.61 11.57
CA GLU A 74 -0.12 3.47 10.39
C GLU A 74 0.75 2.98 9.22
N LEU A 75 0.14 2.86 8.04
CA LEU A 75 0.77 2.46 6.80
C LEU A 75 0.39 3.43 5.67
N PHE A 76 1.39 3.84 4.91
CA PHE A 76 1.24 4.59 3.67
C PHE A 76 1.65 3.74 2.48
N ILE A 77 0.93 3.88 1.37
CA ILE A 77 1.23 3.18 0.12
C ILE A 77 1.42 4.22 -0.96
N PHE A 78 2.61 4.22 -1.55
CA PHE A 78 2.99 5.11 -2.63
C PHE A 78 3.15 4.33 -3.92
N ASP A 79 2.69 4.94 -5.00
CA ASP A 79 2.85 4.42 -6.35
C ASP A 79 3.77 5.36 -7.14
N GLU A 80 4.90 4.83 -7.62
CA GLU A 80 5.80 5.55 -8.52
C GLU A 80 5.06 5.82 -9.84
N GLN A 81 5.05 7.09 -10.24
CA GLN A 81 4.33 7.53 -11.42
C GLN A 81 5.28 7.61 -12.62
N PRO A 82 4.99 6.90 -13.72
CA PRO A 82 5.76 7.04 -14.94
C PRO A 82 5.52 8.42 -15.56
N PHE A 83 6.53 8.94 -16.26
CA PHE A 83 6.40 10.15 -17.06
C PHE A 83 6.76 9.85 -18.52
N LEU A 84 5.74 9.88 -19.39
CA LEU A 84 5.87 9.47 -20.79
C LEU A 84 6.45 8.04 -20.91
N PHE A 85 7.67 7.89 -21.40
CA PHE A 85 8.37 6.61 -21.56
C PHE A 85 9.35 6.30 -20.41
N ILE A 86 9.48 7.19 -19.42
CA ILE A 86 10.34 7.01 -18.25
C ILE A 86 9.51 6.32 -17.16
N LYS A 87 9.86 5.08 -16.83
CA LYS A 87 9.14 4.28 -15.82
C LYS A 87 9.61 4.54 -14.40
N HIS A 88 10.91 4.83 -14.23
CA HIS A 88 11.52 5.13 -12.94
C HIS A 88 11.82 6.62 -12.87
N THR A 89 10.91 7.36 -12.26
CA THR A 89 10.97 8.82 -12.17
C THR A 89 11.45 9.28 -10.81
N GLY A 90 11.40 8.43 -9.78
CA GLY A 90 11.58 8.84 -8.38
C GLY A 90 10.50 9.83 -7.93
N ARG A 91 9.31 9.78 -8.56
CA ARG A 91 8.18 10.65 -8.26
C ARG A 91 6.97 9.80 -7.92
N TYR A 92 6.39 10.07 -6.78
CA TYR A 92 5.44 9.17 -6.11
C TYR A 92 4.11 9.86 -5.89
N HIS A 93 3.04 9.10 -6.05
CA HIS A 93 1.70 9.53 -5.65
C HIS A 93 1.28 8.74 -4.41
N LEU A 94 0.76 9.43 -3.39
CA LEU A 94 0.19 8.76 -2.21
C LEU A 94 -1.13 8.08 -2.60
N ALA A 95 -1.08 6.78 -2.84
CA ALA A 95 -2.22 6.01 -3.32
C ALA A 95 -3.20 5.65 -2.19
N LEU A 96 -2.67 5.23 -1.03
CA LEU A 96 -3.47 4.86 0.13
C LEU A 96 -2.76 5.21 1.43
N LYS A 97 -3.56 5.46 2.46
CA LYS A 97 -3.13 5.67 3.84
C LYS A 97 -4.16 5.05 4.78
N THR A 98 -3.71 4.44 5.88
CA THR A 98 -4.59 4.06 6.98
C THR A 98 -4.88 5.24 7.92
N TYR A 99 -6.08 5.29 8.44
CA TYR A 99 -6.52 6.32 9.39
C TYR A 99 -6.70 5.71 10.79
N PRO A 100 -6.64 6.52 11.86
CA PRO A 100 -6.83 6.04 13.22
C PRO A 100 -8.14 5.27 13.35
N GLU A 101 -8.06 4.08 13.95
CA GLU A 101 -9.25 3.32 14.32
C GLU A 101 -9.85 3.86 15.63
N LYS A 102 -11.14 3.58 15.86
CA LYS A 102 -11.83 4.02 17.09
C LYS A 102 -11.34 3.28 18.36
N ALA A 103 -10.67 2.16 18.19
CA ALA A 103 -10.15 1.33 19.26
C ALA A 103 -8.64 1.13 19.05
N SER A 104 -7.92 0.95 20.15
CA SER A 104 -6.49 0.68 20.05
C SER A 104 -6.23 -0.66 19.37
N VAL A 105 -5.33 -0.67 18.39
CA VAL A 105 -4.96 -1.86 17.62
C VAL A 105 -3.45 -2.11 17.69
N LYS A 106 -3.08 -3.38 17.91
CA LYS A 106 -1.68 -3.84 17.90
C LYS A 106 -1.19 -4.22 16.52
N VAL A 107 -2.10 -4.59 15.62
CA VAL A 107 -1.82 -4.91 14.23
C VAL A 107 -2.83 -4.19 13.36
N GLY A 108 -2.34 -3.34 12.47
CA GLY A 108 -3.15 -2.68 11.46
C GLY A 108 -3.46 -3.62 10.31
N SER A 109 -4.55 -3.32 9.60
CA SER A 109 -4.93 -4.09 8.42
C SER A 109 -5.47 -3.20 7.31
N LEU A 110 -5.22 -3.58 6.06
CA LEU A 110 -5.66 -2.81 4.89
C LEU A 110 -5.90 -3.74 3.70
N LEU A 111 -7.05 -3.58 3.05
CA LEU A 111 -7.30 -4.15 1.72
C LEU A 111 -6.78 -3.17 0.66
N VAL A 112 -5.73 -3.59 -0.04
CA VAL A 112 -5.15 -2.87 -1.17
C VAL A 112 -5.87 -3.33 -2.44
N PRO A 113 -6.48 -2.41 -3.22
CA PRO A 113 -7.22 -2.77 -4.41
C PRO A 113 -6.30 -3.33 -5.51
N PRO A 114 -6.87 -4.10 -6.46
CA PRO A 114 -6.14 -4.59 -7.62
C PRO A 114 -5.45 -3.46 -8.39
N ARG A 115 -4.27 -3.76 -8.95
CA ARG A 115 -3.48 -2.88 -9.81
C ARG A 115 -2.85 -3.69 -10.96
N ASN A 116 -2.38 -3.01 -12.00
CA ASN A 116 -1.59 -3.59 -13.11
C ASN A 116 -2.32 -4.73 -13.85
N GLY A 117 -3.65 -4.65 -13.96
CA GLY A 117 -4.47 -5.67 -14.65
C GLY A 117 -4.75 -6.93 -13.82
N SER A 118 -4.39 -6.95 -12.53
CA SER A 118 -4.90 -7.97 -11.60
C SER A 118 -6.40 -7.82 -11.42
N GLU A 119 -7.13 -8.93 -11.37
CA GLU A 119 -8.56 -8.94 -11.03
C GLU A 119 -8.79 -8.78 -9.52
N ARG A 120 -7.82 -9.22 -8.72
CA ARG A 120 -7.89 -9.23 -7.26
C ARG A 120 -6.81 -8.37 -6.62
N GLY A 121 -7.16 -7.84 -5.45
CA GLY A 121 -6.29 -7.03 -4.63
C GLY A 121 -5.41 -7.87 -3.71
N ARG A 122 -4.95 -7.22 -2.65
CA ARG A 122 -4.08 -7.80 -1.64
C ARG A 122 -4.53 -7.34 -0.27
N PHE A 123 -4.61 -8.26 0.67
CA PHE A 123 -4.80 -7.91 2.07
C PHE A 123 -3.44 -7.80 2.76
N VAL A 124 -3.29 -6.78 3.60
CA VAL A 124 -2.03 -6.45 4.28
C VAL A 124 -2.28 -6.39 5.78
N PHE A 125 -1.45 -7.07 6.55
CA PHE A 125 -1.31 -6.84 7.99
C PHE A 125 0.02 -6.17 8.25
N PHE A 126 0.07 -5.23 9.20
CA PHE A 126 1.29 -4.49 9.49
C PHE A 126 1.36 -4.05 10.96
N SER A 127 2.56 -3.91 11.49
CA SER A 127 2.80 -3.47 12.86
C SER A 127 4.23 -3.00 13.05
N ASP A 128 4.44 -1.96 13.87
CA ASP A 128 5.73 -1.62 14.49
C ASP A 128 6.27 -2.73 15.42
N ASN A 129 5.43 -3.72 15.71
CA ASN A 129 5.69 -4.89 16.52
C ASN A 129 6.17 -4.61 17.95
N SER A 130 5.76 -3.48 18.51
CA SER A 130 5.94 -3.14 19.95
C SER A 130 5.38 -4.22 20.90
N ALA A 131 4.43 -5.04 20.43
CA ALA A 131 3.81 -6.11 21.21
C ALA A 131 4.56 -7.46 21.17
N GLY A 132 5.70 -7.57 20.47
CA GLY A 132 6.52 -8.79 20.48
C GLY A 132 5.89 -9.99 19.78
N ILE A 133 5.18 -9.76 18.68
CA ILE A 133 4.58 -10.81 17.84
C ILE A 133 5.67 -11.56 17.09
N ALA A 134 5.59 -12.89 17.09
CA ALA A 134 6.52 -13.80 16.42
C ALA A 134 5.82 -14.75 15.43
N LYS A 135 4.49 -14.82 15.45
CA LYS A 135 3.71 -15.73 14.59
C LYS A 135 2.35 -15.13 14.26
N CYS A 136 1.93 -15.28 13.01
CA CYS A 136 0.57 -14.99 12.56
C CYS A 136 -0.03 -16.28 11.98
N THR A 137 -1.23 -16.64 12.43
CA THR A 137 -2.06 -17.70 11.85
C THR A 137 -3.33 -17.06 11.32
N TYR A 138 -3.64 -17.24 10.03
CA TYR A 138 -4.80 -16.63 9.41
C TYR A 138 -5.61 -17.63 8.59
N THR A 139 -6.91 -17.38 8.52
CA THR A 139 -7.88 -18.18 7.76
C THR A 139 -8.20 -17.48 6.45
N LEU A 140 -8.01 -18.20 5.35
CA LEU A 140 -8.50 -17.83 4.02
C LEU A 140 -9.84 -18.50 3.76
N LEU A 141 -10.75 -17.73 3.17
CA LEU A 141 -12.05 -18.19 2.71
C LEU A 141 -12.06 -18.13 1.19
N GLU A 142 -12.07 -19.29 0.53
CA GLU A 142 -12.12 -19.41 -0.93
C GLU A 142 -13.47 -20.04 -1.30
N ASN A 143 -14.39 -19.25 -1.88
CA ASN A 143 -15.76 -19.69 -2.16
C ASN A 143 -16.49 -20.33 -0.96
N GLY A 144 -16.17 -19.87 0.27
CA GLY A 144 -16.71 -20.40 1.52
C GLY A 144 -15.91 -21.56 2.13
N GLU A 145 -14.97 -22.16 1.39
CA GLU A 145 -14.04 -23.15 1.93
C GLU A 145 -12.96 -22.49 2.78
N LYS A 146 -12.66 -23.08 3.93
CA LYS A 146 -11.70 -22.53 4.89
C LYS A 146 -10.35 -23.22 4.75
N SER A 147 -9.28 -22.44 4.62
CA SER A 147 -7.92 -22.94 4.78
C SER A 147 -7.14 -22.08 5.77
N GLU A 148 -6.34 -22.73 6.60
CA GLU A 148 -5.49 -22.05 7.58
C GLU A 148 -4.06 -21.95 7.05
N LYS A 149 -3.43 -20.80 7.26
CA LYS A 149 -2.04 -20.53 6.90
C LYS A 149 -1.33 -19.95 8.11
N THR A 150 -0.05 -20.27 8.26
CA THR A 150 0.80 -19.74 9.33
C THR A 150 2.03 -19.09 8.73
N ARG A 151 2.39 -17.91 9.25
CA ARG A 151 3.64 -17.22 8.94
C ARG A 151 4.41 -16.94 10.22
N LYS A 152 5.72 -17.19 10.16
CA LYS A 152 6.67 -16.77 11.20
C LYS A 152 7.06 -15.32 10.94
N ILE A 153 7.20 -14.57 12.02
CA ILE A 153 7.65 -13.19 12.02
C ILE A 153 8.92 -13.17 12.89
N PRO A 154 10.04 -12.64 12.40
CA PRO A 154 11.20 -12.44 13.24
C PRO A 154 10.81 -11.66 14.51
N PRO A 155 11.14 -12.19 15.71
CA PRO A 155 10.78 -11.56 16.96
C PRO A 155 11.32 -10.13 17.06
N ALA A 156 10.52 -9.24 17.66
CA ALA A 156 10.88 -7.83 17.90
C ALA A 156 11.30 -7.03 16.65
N GLN A 157 10.92 -7.51 15.45
CA GLN A 157 11.04 -6.77 14.21
C GLN A 157 9.66 -6.28 13.79
N ASP A 158 9.57 -5.03 13.33
CA ASP A 158 8.43 -4.55 12.56
C ASP A 158 8.10 -5.50 11.40
N PHE A 159 6.86 -5.45 10.92
CA PHE A 159 6.47 -6.32 9.82
C PHE A 159 5.37 -5.77 8.95
N ILE A 160 5.39 -6.25 7.71
CA ILE A 160 4.27 -6.22 6.78
C ILE A 160 4.07 -7.63 6.24
N ILE A 161 2.86 -8.16 6.37
CA ILE A 161 2.45 -9.46 5.83
C ILE A 161 1.53 -9.23 4.65
N PHE A 162 1.99 -9.65 3.48
CA PHE A 162 1.22 -9.60 2.25
C PHE A 162 0.45 -10.91 2.02
N ILE A 163 -0.86 -10.79 1.81
CA ILE A 163 -1.76 -11.87 1.39
C ILE A 163 -2.35 -11.49 0.04
N ASP A 164 -1.81 -12.11 -1.01
CA ASP A 164 -2.17 -11.82 -2.40
C ASP A 164 -3.51 -12.44 -2.80
N ASP A 165 -4.05 -11.94 -3.92
CA ASP A 165 -5.18 -12.53 -4.63
C ASP A 165 -6.46 -12.52 -3.78
N ILE A 166 -6.74 -11.38 -3.15
CA ILE A 166 -7.92 -11.14 -2.31
C ILE A 166 -8.97 -10.31 -3.08
N GLY A 167 -10.21 -10.79 -3.10
CA GLY A 167 -11.34 -10.17 -3.78
C GLY A 167 -12.14 -11.17 -4.62
N THR A 168 -12.91 -10.65 -5.56
CA THR A 168 -13.72 -11.44 -6.50
C THR A 168 -13.11 -11.39 -7.89
N ASP A 169 -12.93 -12.55 -8.53
CA ASP A 169 -12.43 -12.61 -9.91
C ASP A 169 -13.57 -12.44 -10.94
N ALA A 170 -13.23 -12.34 -12.23
CA ALA A 170 -14.21 -12.19 -13.31
C ALA A 170 -15.15 -13.39 -13.46
N SER A 171 -14.78 -14.56 -12.92
CA SER A 171 -15.60 -15.77 -12.89
C SER A 171 -16.53 -15.83 -11.68
N GLY A 172 -16.48 -14.82 -10.80
CA GLY A 172 -17.29 -14.75 -9.58
C GLY A 172 -16.73 -15.56 -8.41
N ASN A 173 -15.53 -16.14 -8.51
CA ASN A 173 -14.90 -16.79 -7.37
C ASN A 173 -14.43 -15.72 -6.39
N THR A 174 -14.70 -15.95 -5.12
CA THR A 174 -14.34 -15.03 -4.03
C THR A 174 -13.21 -15.61 -3.20
N ARG A 175 -12.27 -14.75 -2.81
CA ARG A 175 -11.20 -15.07 -1.90
C ARG A 175 -11.04 -13.97 -0.88
N THR A 176 -11.22 -14.26 0.39
CA THR A 176 -11.13 -13.27 1.47
C THR A 176 -10.30 -13.79 2.63
N VAL A 177 -9.83 -12.88 3.48
CA VAL A 177 -9.25 -13.22 4.76
C VAL A 177 -10.37 -13.14 5.80
N GLY A 178 -10.61 -14.22 6.55
CA GLY A 178 -11.69 -14.24 7.54
C GLY A 178 -11.24 -13.75 8.91
N LYS A 179 -10.11 -14.28 9.39
CA LYS A 179 -9.56 -14.01 10.72
C LYS A 179 -8.05 -14.15 10.69
N ALA A 180 -7.35 -13.36 11.49
CA ALA A 180 -5.95 -13.58 11.82
C ALA A 180 -5.70 -13.51 13.32
N ASP A 181 -4.97 -14.49 13.84
CA ASP A 181 -4.49 -14.56 15.22
C ASP A 181 -2.98 -14.36 15.26
N PHE A 182 -2.53 -13.51 16.17
CA PHE A 182 -1.14 -13.11 16.32
C PHE A 182 -0.62 -13.55 17.69
N PHE A 183 0.53 -14.21 17.71
CA PHE A 183 1.09 -14.83 18.89
C PHE A 183 2.53 -14.35 19.14
N ASN A 184 2.91 -14.29 20.42
CA ASN A 184 4.30 -14.03 20.83
C ASN A 184 5.17 -15.30 20.71
N GLU A 185 6.46 -15.20 21.06
CA GLU A 185 7.41 -16.33 21.02
C GLU A 185 7.01 -17.49 21.95
N SER A 186 6.40 -17.20 23.09
CA SER A 186 5.88 -18.19 24.04
C SER A 186 4.64 -18.94 23.53
N GLY A 187 4.06 -18.48 22.42
CA GLY A 187 2.85 -19.05 21.82
C GLY A 187 1.54 -18.51 22.41
N GLU A 188 1.60 -17.46 23.22
CA GLU A 188 0.42 -16.80 23.78
C GLU A 188 -0.23 -15.89 22.72
N LEU A 189 -1.56 -15.85 22.72
CA LEU A 189 -2.33 -14.98 21.83
C LEU A 189 -2.20 -13.52 22.28
N VAL A 190 -1.67 -12.68 21.40
CA VAL A 190 -1.46 -11.24 21.63
C VAL A 190 -2.61 -10.41 21.05
N TYR A 191 -3.05 -10.76 19.84
CA TYR A 191 -4.06 -9.99 19.13
C TYR A 191 -4.84 -10.86 18.17
N THR A 192 -6.11 -10.51 17.95
CA THR A 192 -6.95 -11.11 16.92
C THR A 192 -7.53 -10.00 16.05
N SER A 193 -7.32 -10.11 14.74
CA SER A 193 -8.00 -9.30 13.74
C SER A 193 -9.17 -10.08 13.15
N TYR A 194 -10.38 -9.54 13.31
CA TYR A 194 -11.57 -10.01 12.61
C TYR A 194 -11.79 -9.11 11.40
N ILE A 195 -11.77 -9.69 10.22
CA ILE A 195 -11.94 -8.95 8.98
C ILE A 195 -13.37 -9.19 8.58
N SER A 196 -14.22 -8.19 8.84
CA SER A 196 -15.62 -8.27 8.41
C SER A 196 -15.66 -8.35 6.90
N SER A 197 -16.06 -9.51 6.38
CA SER A 197 -16.74 -9.55 5.09
C SER A 197 -18.06 -8.80 5.29
N GLU A 198 -18.05 -7.47 5.12
CA GLU A 198 -19.19 -6.57 4.88
C GLU A 198 -18.93 -5.17 5.43
N SER A 199 -18.90 -4.20 4.51
CA SER A 199 -19.57 -2.91 4.65
C SER A 199 -20.22 -2.58 3.33
#